data_AF-A0A354TMU6-F1
#
_entry.id   AF-A0A354TMU6-F1
#
_cell.length_a   1.000
_cell.length_b   1.000
_cell.length_c   1.000
_cell.angle_alpha   90.00
_cell.angle_beta   90.00
_cell.angle_gamma   90.00
#
_symmetry.space_group_name_H-M   'P 1'
#
loop_
_entity.id
_entity.type
_entity.pdbx_description
1 polymer ?
#
loop_
_entity_poly.entity_id
_entity_poly.type
_entity_poly.pdbx_seq_one_letter_code
_entity_poly.pdbx_strand_id
1 'polypeptide(L)'
;MMKDDTRKLLMRTSMRPARQLLSVLLLSSLVACGAESAREAALAEEEAARIAAEQTAARVAAEEQRERAAERERERIAQAEQRERQRRERELARQQAEARAEAERREREEAERREQERLAAIAAAEAEREDKLERIVLLEAQIATIQAETGADEERTVVLQQAIQAAEELLEALADEAAKYESTDETGNTLDPLAKDMLAELEARKNELVERARAQ
;
A
#
# COMPACT_ATOMS: atom_id res chain seq x y z
N MET A 1 -120.07 74.37 29.23
CA MET A 1 -121.14 74.92 28.38
C MET A 1 -120.47 75.42 27.11
N MET A 2 -120.82 74.87 25.94
CA MET A 2 -121.87 75.42 25.04
C MET A 2 -121.62 76.92 24.80
N LYS A 3 -121.60 77.47 23.59
CA LYS A 3 -121.89 77.07 22.21
C LYS A 3 -121.66 78.36 21.39
N ASP A 4 -121.52 78.23 20.07
CA ASP A 4 -122.16 79.03 18.99
C ASP A 4 -122.40 80.55 19.23
N ASP A 5 -122.28 81.49 18.32
CA ASP A 5 -122.08 81.55 16.87
C ASP A 5 -122.16 83.06 16.49
N THR A 6 -121.92 83.35 15.21
CA THR A 6 -122.53 84.41 14.37
C THR A 6 -121.78 85.72 14.00
N ARG A 7 -121.54 85.79 12.67
CA ARG A 7 -121.96 86.81 11.67
C ARG A 7 -121.17 88.14 11.48
N LYS A 8 -120.49 88.18 10.31
CA LYS A 8 -120.54 89.12 9.16
C LYS A 8 -120.78 90.64 9.41
N LEU A 9 -119.93 91.52 8.83
CA LEU A 9 -120.14 92.20 7.52
C LEU A 9 -118.99 93.19 7.13
N LEU A 10 -118.44 92.98 5.92
CA LEU A 10 -118.06 93.90 4.82
C LEU A 10 -117.16 95.17 4.96
N MET A 11 -116.01 95.07 4.24
CA MET A 11 -115.37 96.00 3.24
C MET A 11 -114.88 97.40 3.66
N ARG A 12 -113.77 98.01 3.16
CA ARG A 12 -112.79 97.85 2.04
C ARG A 12 -111.62 98.85 2.37
N THR A 13 -110.33 98.73 2.03
CA THR A 13 -109.65 98.90 0.72
C THR A 13 -108.09 98.70 0.79
N SER A 14 -107.54 97.96 -0.19
CA SER A 14 -106.28 98.08 -1.01
C SER A 14 -104.82 98.25 -0.48
N MET A 15 -103.94 97.35 -0.99
CA MET A 15 -102.57 97.50 -1.62
C MET A 15 -101.30 96.80 -1.03
N ARG A 16 -100.81 95.80 -1.81
CA ARG A 16 -99.43 95.51 -2.33
C ARG A 16 -98.32 94.73 -1.54
N PRO A 17 -97.37 94.07 -2.27
CA PRO A 17 -96.72 92.80 -1.88
C PRO A 17 -95.17 92.87 -1.73
N ALA A 18 -94.60 92.24 -0.70
CA ALA A 18 -93.13 92.24 -0.46
C ALA A 18 -92.52 90.89 0.01
N ARG A 19 -93.28 89.79 -0.01
CA ARG A 19 -92.88 88.53 0.67
C ARG A 19 -92.42 87.37 -0.25
N GLN A 20 -92.44 87.51 -1.57
CA GLN A 20 -92.10 86.43 -2.52
C GLN A 20 -90.69 86.51 -3.13
N LEU A 21 -89.95 87.60 -2.95
CA LEU A 21 -88.60 87.75 -3.53
C LEU A 21 -87.48 87.16 -2.66
N LEU A 22 -87.68 87.00 -1.34
CA LEU A 22 -86.64 86.46 -0.44
C LEU A 22 -86.51 84.93 -0.50
N SER A 23 -87.59 84.21 -0.85
CA SER A 23 -87.59 82.73 -0.93
C SER A 23 -86.93 82.22 -2.22
N VAL A 24 -86.96 82.99 -3.31
CA VAL A 24 -86.32 82.61 -4.59
C VAL A 24 -84.80 82.85 -4.53
N LEU A 25 -84.33 83.85 -3.77
CA LEU A 25 -82.91 84.12 -3.62
C LEU A 25 -82.19 83.05 -2.76
N LEU A 26 -82.83 82.53 -1.72
CA LEU A 26 -82.23 81.51 -0.83
C LEU A 26 -82.13 80.12 -1.49
N LEU A 27 -83.07 79.74 -2.37
CA LEU A 27 -82.98 78.49 -3.14
C LEU A 27 -81.94 78.57 -4.27
N SER A 28 -81.58 79.76 -4.74
CA SER A 28 -80.59 79.96 -5.80
C SER A 28 -79.15 79.73 -5.31
N SER A 29 -78.85 80.00 -4.04
CA SER A 29 -77.53 79.75 -3.43
C SER A 29 -77.27 78.27 -3.08
N LEU A 30 -78.32 77.46 -2.90
CA LEU A 30 -78.19 76.02 -2.60
C LEU A 30 -77.90 75.18 -3.86
N VAL A 31 -78.39 75.60 -5.03
CA VAL A 31 -78.14 74.93 -6.32
C VAL A 31 -76.74 75.25 -6.87
N ALA A 32 -76.22 76.45 -6.60
CA ALA A 32 -74.87 76.83 -7.01
C ALA A 32 -73.78 76.08 -6.23
N CYS A 33 -73.92 75.90 -4.91
CA CYS A 33 -72.99 75.08 -4.11
C CYS A 33 -73.08 73.57 -4.44
N GLY A 34 -74.24 73.08 -4.89
CA GLY A 34 -74.40 71.69 -5.35
C GLY A 34 -73.64 71.37 -6.64
N ALA A 35 -73.51 72.34 -7.54
CA ALA A 35 -72.80 72.17 -8.80
C ALA A 35 -71.26 72.24 -8.65
N GLU A 36 -70.77 73.01 -7.69
CA GLU A 36 -69.33 73.12 -7.37
C GLU A 36 -68.86 71.90 -6.55
N SER A 37 -69.65 71.46 -5.57
CA SER A 37 -69.40 70.20 -4.84
C SER A 37 -69.51 68.95 -5.70
N ALA A 38 -70.41 68.91 -6.70
CA ALA A 38 -70.47 67.80 -7.64
C ALA A 38 -69.27 67.75 -8.59
N ARG A 39 -68.70 68.91 -8.97
CA ARG A 39 -67.48 68.99 -9.77
C ARG A 39 -66.23 68.65 -8.95
N GLU A 40 -66.16 69.10 -7.71
CA GLU A 40 -65.10 68.69 -6.77
C GLU A 40 -65.17 67.20 -6.44
N ALA A 41 -66.37 66.63 -6.26
CA ALA A 41 -66.56 65.20 -6.06
C ALA A 41 -66.15 64.38 -7.30
N ALA A 42 -66.47 64.85 -8.51
CA ALA A 42 -66.05 64.20 -9.75
C ALA A 42 -64.52 64.25 -9.98
N LEU A 43 -63.88 65.38 -9.65
CA LEU A 43 -62.41 65.51 -9.69
C LEU A 43 -61.74 64.66 -8.61
N ALA A 44 -62.32 64.58 -7.42
CA ALA A 44 -61.83 63.71 -6.34
C ALA A 44 -61.99 62.21 -6.69
N GLU A 45 -63.06 61.82 -7.39
CA GLU A 45 -63.22 60.46 -7.91
C GLU A 45 -62.19 60.14 -9.01
N GLU A 46 -61.88 61.08 -9.91
CA GLU A 46 -60.84 60.90 -10.94
C GLU A 46 -59.44 60.80 -10.32
N GLU A 47 -59.10 61.64 -9.35
CA GLU A 47 -57.83 61.56 -8.62
C GLU A 47 -57.75 60.28 -7.77
N ALA A 48 -58.83 59.87 -7.12
CA ALA A 48 -58.89 58.59 -6.40
C ALA A 48 -58.72 57.40 -7.35
N ALA A 49 -59.30 57.45 -8.55
CA ALA A 49 -59.13 56.44 -9.58
C ALA A 49 -57.68 56.40 -10.12
N ARG A 50 -57.03 57.57 -10.30
CA ARG A 50 -55.61 57.64 -10.67
C ARG A 50 -54.69 57.09 -9.58
N ILE A 51 -54.92 57.47 -8.33
CA ILE A 51 -54.13 56.95 -7.19
C ILE A 51 -54.34 55.44 -7.03
N ALA A 52 -55.56 54.94 -7.22
CA ALA A 52 -55.84 53.50 -7.22
C ALA A 52 -55.13 52.78 -8.38
N ALA A 53 -55.09 53.37 -9.58
CA ALA A 53 -54.36 52.84 -10.73
C ALA A 53 -52.83 52.85 -10.51
N GLU A 54 -52.28 53.92 -9.91
CA GLU A 54 -50.86 54.01 -9.55
C GLU A 54 -50.48 53.02 -8.45
N GLN A 55 -51.34 52.83 -7.44
CA GLN A 55 -51.09 51.84 -6.39
C GLN A 55 -51.15 50.40 -6.91
N THR A 56 -52.05 50.10 -7.85
CA THR A 56 -52.10 48.77 -8.48
C THR A 56 -50.88 48.55 -9.38
N ALA A 57 -50.49 49.54 -10.18
CA ALA A 57 -49.25 49.49 -10.97
C ALA A 57 -48.00 49.32 -10.10
N ALA A 58 -47.92 50.01 -8.95
CA ALA A 58 -46.82 49.89 -8.00
C ALA A 58 -46.78 48.51 -7.32
N ARG A 59 -47.93 47.90 -7.00
CA ARG A 59 -48.02 46.54 -6.44
C ARG A 59 -47.58 45.49 -7.46
N VAL A 60 -48.05 45.57 -8.70
CA VAL A 60 -47.65 44.66 -9.78
C VAL A 60 -46.14 44.77 -10.05
N ALA A 61 -45.60 45.99 -10.12
CA ALA A 61 -44.16 46.20 -10.30
C ALA A 61 -43.33 45.65 -9.12
N ALA A 62 -43.82 45.78 -7.89
CA ALA A 62 -43.17 45.22 -6.70
C ALA A 62 -43.22 43.68 -6.67
N GLU A 63 -44.32 43.08 -7.13
CA GLU A 63 -44.46 41.62 -7.27
C GLU A 63 -43.53 41.06 -8.35
N GLU A 64 -43.48 41.68 -9.54
CA GLU A 64 -42.53 41.30 -10.60
C GLU A 64 -41.07 41.39 -10.13
N GLN A 65 -40.71 42.41 -9.34
CA GLN A 65 -39.37 42.51 -8.80
C GLN A 65 -39.05 41.41 -7.79
N ARG A 66 -40.03 41.02 -6.96
CA ARG A 66 -39.88 39.91 -6.01
C ARG A 66 -39.73 38.58 -6.74
N GLU A 67 -40.50 38.35 -7.80
CA GLU A 67 -40.38 37.14 -8.63
C GLU A 67 -39.02 37.07 -9.31
N ARG A 68 -38.57 38.15 -9.98
CA ARG A 68 -37.23 38.21 -10.60
C ARG A 68 -36.11 38.02 -9.57
N ALA A 69 -36.26 38.54 -8.35
CA ALA A 69 -35.30 38.33 -7.28
C ALA A 69 -35.30 36.86 -6.80
N ALA A 70 -36.47 36.24 -6.67
CA ALA A 70 -36.61 34.84 -6.29
C ALA A 70 -36.05 33.88 -7.35
N GLU A 71 -36.24 34.17 -8.64
CA GLU A 71 -35.67 33.39 -9.75
C GLU A 71 -34.13 33.46 -9.75
N ARG A 72 -33.56 34.67 -9.63
CA ARG A 72 -32.10 34.85 -9.53
C ARG A 72 -31.51 34.13 -8.32
N GLU A 73 -32.23 34.10 -7.20
CA GLU A 73 -31.78 33.37 -6.02
C GLU A 73 -31.83 31.86 -6.23
N ARG A 74 -32.88 31.34 -6.87
CA ARG A 74 -32.96 29.92 -7.27
C ARG A 74 -31.83 29.53 -8.22
N GLU A 75 -31.51 30.37 -9.20
CA GLU A 75 -30.38 30.14 -10.11
C GLU A 75 -29.05 30.11 -9.38
N ARG A 76 -28.83 31.03 -8.42
CA ARG A 76 -27.60 31.06 -7.60
C ARG A 76 -27.46 29.81 -6.75
N ILE A 77 -28.54 29.36 -6.12
CA ILE A 77 -28.55 28.13 -5.32
C ILE A 77 -28.25 26.93 -6.22
N ALA A 78 -28.92 26.80 -7.37
CA ALA A 78 -28.67 25.71 -8.31
C ALA A 78 -27.23 25.69 -8.84
N GLN A 79 -26.65 26.86 -9.16
CA GLN A 79 -25.25 26.96 -9.56
C GLN A 79 -24.29 26.60 -8.42
N ALA A 80 -24.59 27.00 -7.19
CA ALA A 80 -23.78 26.66 -6.02
C ALA A 80 -23.80 25.14 -5.77
N GLU A 81 -24.97 24.51 -5.82
CA GLU A 81 -25.12 23.06 -5.70
C GLU A 81 -24.37 22.31 -6.82
N GLN A 82 -24.46 22.76 -8.06
CA GLN A 82 -23.75 22.13 -9.17
C GLN A 82 -22.23 22.22 -9.00
N ARG A 83 -21.71 23.37 -8.55
CA ARG A 83 -20.28 23.54 -8.24
C ARG A 83 -19.85 22.64 -7.09
N GLU A 84 -20.70 22.49 -6.08
CA GLU A 84 -20.41 21.61 -4.94
C GLU A 84 -20.36 20.14 -5.37
N ARG A 85 -21.32 19.69 -6.18
CA ARG A 85 -21.32 18.33 -6.76
C ARG A 85 -20.05 18.08 -7.56
N GLN A 86 -19.66 19.00 -8.45
CA GLN A 86 -18.42 18.88 -9.22
C GLN A 86 -17.17 18.85 -8.34
N ARG A 87 -17.14 19.59 -7.23
CA ARG A 87 -16.03 19.54 -6.27
C ARG A 87 -15.95 18.17 -5.61
N ARG A 88 -17.07 17.64 -5.11
CA ARG A 88 -17.15 16.30 -4.50
C ARG A 88 -16.73 15.21 -5.48
N GLU A 89 -17.20 15.25 -6.72
CA GLU A 89 -16.80 14.29 -7.76
C GLU A 89 -15.29 14.34 -8.06
N ARG A 90 -14.73 15.55 -8.17
CA ARG A 90 -13.28 15.73 -8.38
C ARG A 90 -12.46 15.25 -7.19
N GLU A 91 -12.93 15.48 -5.97
CA GLU A 91 -12.26 15.02 -4.76
C GLU A 91 -12.29 13.49 -4.66
N LEU A 92 -13.43 12.86 -4.92
CA LEU A 92 -13.54 11.41 -5.00
C LEU A 92 -12.64 10.83 -6.10
N ALA A 93 -12.60 11.46 -7.28
CA ALA A 93 -11.71 11.03 -8.37
C ALA A 93 -10.23 11.13 -7.98
N ARG A 94 -9.83 12.19 -7.26
CA ARG A 94 -8.46 12.35 -6.74
C ARG A 94 -8.13 11.30 -5.69
N GLN A 95 -9.00 11.10 -4.71
CA GLN A 95 -8.80 10.07 -3.68
C GLN A 95 -8.68 8.67 -4.29
N GLN A 96 -9.51 8.35 -5.30
CA GLN A 96 -9.41 7.08 -6.02
C GLN A 96 -8.10 6.96 -6.81
N ALA A 97 -7.65 8.03 -7.47
CA ALA A 97 -6.39 8.04 -8.20
C ALA A 97 -5.18 7.87 -7.26
N GLU A 98 -5.19 8.56 -6.12
CA GLU A 98 -4.15 8.44 -5.09
C GLU A 98 -4.13 7.04 -4.47
N ALA A 99 -5.30 6.48 -4.13
CA ALA A 99 -5.39 5.12 -3.60
C ALA A 99 -4.87 4.07 -4.59
N ARG A 100 -5.13 4.23 -5.89
CA ARG A 100 -4.60 3.35 -6.94
C ARG A 100 -3.08 3.49 -7.08
N ALA A 101 -2.57 4.73 -7.09
CA ALA A 101 -1.14 4.98 -7.19
C ALA A 101 -0.38 4.43 -5.98
N GLU A 102 -0.95 4.54 -4.78
CA GLU A 102 -0.36 3.98 -3.57
C GLU A 102 -0.40 2.44 -3.58
N ALA A 103 -1.51 1.83 -4.00
CA ALA A 103 -1.60 0.39 -4.16
C ALA A 103 -0.55 -0.13 -5.14
N GLU A 104 -0.41 0.50 -6.31
CA GLU A 104 0.59 0.12 -7.32
C GLU A 104 2.02 0.27 -6.78
N ARG A 105 2.30 1.33 -6.02
CA ARG A 105 3.60 1.49 -5.36
C ARG A 105 3.90 0.37 -4.38
N ARG A 106 2.93 0.01 -3.53
CA ARG A 106 3.08 -1.09 -2.57
C ARG A 106 3.33 -2.42 -3.27
N GLU A 107 2.59 -2.70 -4.34
CA GLU A 107 2.78 -3.93 -5.13
C GLU A 107 4.19 -4.00 -5.74
N ARG A 108 4.71 -2.88 -6.26
CA ARG A 108 6.09 -2.81 -6.77
C ARG A 108 7.12 -3.02 -5.68
N GLU A 109 6.97 -2.34 -4.54
CA GLU A 109 7.86 -2.48 -3.39
C GLU A 109 7.86 -3.92 -2.84
N GLU A 110 6.70 -4.58 -2.79
CA GLU A 110 6.61 -6.00 -2.42
C GLU A 110 7.27 -6.93 -3.45
N ALA A 111 7.08 -6.66 -4.74
CA ALA A 111 7.72 -7.44 -5.79
C ALA A 111 9.25 -7.30 -5.74
N GLU A 112 9.77 -6.08 -5.54
CA GLU A 112 11.20 -5.81 -5.38
C GLU A 112 11.76 -6.52 -4.14
N ARG A 113 11.04 -6.49 -3.00
CA ARG A 113 11.46 -7.23 -1.80
C ARG A 113 11.53 -8.73 -2.04
N ARG A 114 10.52 -9.32 -2.68
CA ARG A 114 10.52 -10.76 -3.01
C ARG A 114 11.68 -11.13 -3.95
N GLU A 115 11.99 -10.27 -4.92
CA GLU A 115 13.11 -10.52 -5.82
C GLU A 115 14.45 -10.39 -5.08
N GLN A 116 14.61 -9.39 -4.21
CA GLN A 116 15.80 -9.26 -3.36
C GLN A 116 15.97 -10.47 -2.42
N GLU A 117 14.89 -10.92 -1.78
CA GLU A 117 14.91 -12.12 -0.93
C GLU A 117 15.30 -13.37 -1.73
N ARG A 118 14.78 -13.51 -2.95
CA ARG A 118 15.13 -14.61 -3.85
C ARG A 118 16.60 -14.58 -4.24
N LEU A 119 17.12 -13.41 -4.63
CA LEU A 119 18.52 -13.24 -4.99
C LEU A 119 19.44 -13.47 -3.79
N ALA A 120 19.06 -12.99 -2.61
CA ALA A 120 19.80 -13.24 -1.38
C ALA A 120 19.81 -14.74 -1.01
N ALA A 121 18.70 -15.46 -1.19
CA ALA A 121 18.63 -16.90 -0.98
C ALA A 121 19.52 -17.67 -1.97
N ILE A 122 19.56 -17.25 -3.24
CA ILE A 122 20.45 -17.85 -4.25
C ILE A 122 21.91 -17.61 -3.86
N ALA A 123 22.29 -16.37 -3.54
CA ALA A 123 23.66 -16.04 -3.16
C ALA A 123 24.12 -16.80 -1.91
N ALA A 124 23.24 -16.95 -0.90
CA ALA A 124 23.54 -17.74 0.29
C ALA A 124 23.75 -19.23 -0.04
N ALA A 125 22.90 -19.81 -0.91
CA ALA A 125 23.04 -21.20 -1.33
C ALA A 125 24.31 -21.43 -2.17
N GLU A 126 24.70 -20.45 -3.00
CA GLU A 126 25.94 -20.50 -3.77
C GLU A 126 27.17 -20.44 -2.87
N ALA A 127 27.19 -19.54 -1.88
CA ALA A 127 28.27 -19.47 -0.90
C ALA A 127 28.41 -20.78 -0.10
N GLU A 128 27.29 -21.36 0.37
CA GLU A 128 27.32 -22.65 1.07
C GLU A 128 27.84 -23.78 0.16
N ARG A 129 27.51 -23.74 -1.13
CA ARG A 129 28.01 -24.71 -2.11
C ARG A 129 29.52 -24.56 -2.31
N GLU A 130 30.03 -23.33 -2.39
CA GLU A 130 31.47 -23.06 -2.53
C GLU A 130 32.25 -23.57 -1.31
N ASP A 131 31.81 -23.26 -0.09
CA ASP A 131 32.42 -23.75 1.15
C ASP A 131 32.48 -25.28 1.19
N LYS A 132 31.41 -25.94 0.75
CA LYS A 132 31.34 -27.41 0.67
C LYS A 132 32.33 -27.97 -0.36
N LEU A 133 32.48 -27.32 -1.51
CA LEU A 133 33.43 -27.74 -2.54
C LEU A 133 34.87 -27.59 -2.07
N GLU A 134 35.21 -26.48 -1.39
CA GLU A 134 36.53 -26.29 -0.80
C GLU A 134 36.84 -27.40 0.22
N ARG A 135 35.86 -27.74 1.07
CA ARG A 135 36.00 -28.84 2.01
C ARG A 135 36.20 -30.19 1.32
N ILE A 136 35.51 -30.44 0.20
CA ILE A 136 35.70 -31.66 -0.58
C ILE A 136 37.14 -31.73 -1.10
N VAL A 137 37.67 -30.66 -1.69
CA VAL A 137 39.05 -30.61 -2.19
C VAL A 137 40.06 -30.89 -1.08
N LEU A 138 39.86 -30.31 0.11
CA LEU A 138 40.71 -30.59 1.26
C LEU A 138 40.66 -32.06 1.68
N LEU A 139 39.46 -32.65 1.74
CA LEU A 139 39.28 -34.05 2.12
C LEU A 139 39.86 -35.00 1.06
N GLU A 140 39.72 -34.70 -0.22
CA GLU A 140 40.32 -35.48 -1.31
C GLU A 140 41.85 -35.47 -1.21
N ALA A 141 42.45 -34.31 -0.90
CA ALA A 141 43.89 -34.22 -0.66
C ALA A 141 44.32 -35.04 0.58
N GLN A 142 43.55 -35.00 1.67
CA GLN A 142 43.82 -35.81 2.86
C GLN A 142 43.73 -37.32 2.56
N ILE A 143 42.72 -37.74 1.81
CA ILE A 143 42.55 -39.13 1.39
C ILE A 143 43.75 -39.58 0.55
N ALA A 144 44.18 -38.76 -0.41
CA ALA A 144 45.34 -39.07 -1.25
C ALA A 144 46.61 -39.26 -0.42
N THR A 145 46.86 -38.38 0.57
CA THR A 145 47.99 -38.52 1.49
C THR A 145 47.91 -39.82 2.30
N ILE A 146 46.75 -40.10 2.92
CA ILE A 146 46.56 -41.32 3.72
C ILE A 146 46.73 -42.58 2.87
N GLN A 147 46.24 -42.58 1.63
CA GLN A 147 46.40 -43.69 0.71
C GLN A 147 47.87 -43.92 0.33
N ALA A 148 48.64 -42.85 0.13
CA ALA A 148 50.07 -42.96 -0.14
C ALA A 148 50.85 -43.50 1.07
N GLU A 149 50.55 -43.00 2.27
CA GLU A 149 51.15 -43.50 3.52
C GLU A 149 50.80 -44.98 3.76
N THR A 150 49.52 -45.34 3.58
CA THR A 150 49.06 -46.73 3.73
C THR A 150 49.75 -47.66 2.73
N GLY A 151 49.87 -47.24 1.47
CA GLY A 151 50.59 -48.03 0.45
C GLY A 151 52.06 -48.24 0.80
N ALA A 152 52.74 -47.20 1.30
CA ALA A 152 54.13 -47.33 1.76
C ALA A 152 54.27 -48.27 2.96
N ASP A 153 53.35 -48.19 3.93
CA ASP A 153 53.32 -49.08 5.09
C ASP A 153 53.03 -50.54 4.72
N GLU A 154 52.15 -50.77 3.74
CA GLU A 154 51.87 -52.11 3.21
C GLU A 154 53.10 -52.70 2.52
N GLU A 155 53.77 -51.93 1.65
CA GLU A 155 55.02 -52.34 1.01
C GLU A 155 56.09 -52.68 2.04
N ARG A 156 56.28 -51.81 3.04
CA ARG A 156 57.22 -52.02 4.14
C ARG A 156 56.90 -53.29 4.93
N THR A 157 55.62 -53.54 5.19
CA THR A 157 55.16 -54.76 5.89
C THR A 157 55.50 -56.01 5.09
N VAL A 158 55.32 -56.00 3.77
CA VAL A 158 55.69 -57.12 2.89
C VAL A 158 57.21 -57.38 2.96
N VAL A 159 58.03 -56.32 2.89
CA VAL A 159 59.50 -56.47 2.98
C VAL A 159 59.91 -57.01 4.35
N LEU A 160 59.28 -56.56 5.44
CA LEU A 160 59.55 -57.08 6.79
C LEU A 160 59.15 -58.56 6.92
N GLN A 161 58.04 -58.99 6.32
CA GLN A 161 57.66 -60.41 6.29
C GLN A 161 58.71 -61.25 5.54
N GLN A 162 59.21 -60.75 4.41
CA GLN A 162 60.31 -61.41 3.68
C GLN A 162 61.59 -61.47 4.52
N ALA A 163 61.91 -60.42 5.27
CA ALA A 163 63.06 -60.39 6.17
C ALA A 163 62.93 -61.40 7.31
N ILE A 164 61.73 -61.56 7.86
CA ILE A 164 61.41 -62.57 8.88
C ILE A 164 61.63 -63.97 8.31
N GLN A 165 61.06 -64.26 7.13
CA GLN A 165 61.25 -65.56 6.49
C GLN A 165 62.73 -65.86 6.23
N ALA A 166 63.50 -64.89 5.72
CA ALA A 166 64.94 -65.07 5.51
C ALA A 166 65.70 -65.30 6.83
N ALA A 167 65.25 -64.68 7.93
CA ALA A 167 65.83 -64.91 9.25
C ALA A 167 65.50 -66.30 9.80
N GLU A 168 64.29 -66.82 9.54
CA GLU A 168 63.88 -68.18 9.89
C GLU A 168 64.68 -69.22 9.09
N GLU A 169 64.84 -69.03 7.77
CA GLU A 169 65.68 -69.88 6.91
C GLU A 169 67.15 -69.90 7.40
N LEU A 170 67.69 -68.74 7.77
CA LEU A 170 69.04 -68.65 8.34
C LEU A 170 69.15 -69.36 9.69
N LEU A 171 68.14 -69.23 10.56
CA LEU A 171 68.13 -69.86 11.87
C LEU A 171 68.13 -71.39 11.75
N GLU A 172 67.33 -71.94 10.83
CA GLU A 172 67.29 -73.37 10.53
C GLU A 172 68.66 -73.85 10.00
N ALA A 173 69.23 -73.16 9.02
CA ALA A 173 70.55 -73.50 8.48
C ALA A 173 71.68 -73.42 9.53
N LEU A 174 71.62 -72.45 10.45
CA LEU A 174 72.57 -72.35 11.56
C LEU A 174 72.40 -73.48 12.57
N ALA A 175 71.17 -73.93 12.83
CA ALA A 175 70.92 -75.08 13.70
C ALA A 175 71.48 -76.38 13.09
N ASP A 176 71.25 -76.59 11.78
CA ASP A 176 71.83 -77.71 11.04
C ASP A 176 73.36 -77.67 11.04
N GLU A 177 73.95 -76.49 10.81
CA GLU A 177 75.40 -76.31 10.86
C GLU A 177 75.95 -76.57 12.27
N ALA A 178 75.27 -76.11 13.33
CA ALA A 178 75.65 -76.36 14.71
C ALA A 178 75.68 -77.87 15.04
N ALA A 179 74.70 -78.64 14.55
CA ALA A 179 74.66 -80.09 14.73
C ALA A 179 75.87 -80.81 14.12
N LYS A 180 76.47 -80.30 13.03
CA LYS A 180 77.68 -80.88 12.43
C LYS A 180 78.89 -80.83 13.37
N TYR A 181 78.97 -79.80 14.24
CA TYR A 181 80.05 -79.69 15.21
C TYR A 181 79.96 -80.73 16.34
N GLU A 182 78.79 -81.36 16.53
CA GLU A 182 78.63 -82.47 17.48
C GLU A 182 79.22 -83.78 16.95
N SER A 183 79.47 -83.88 15.63
CA SER A 183 79.96 -85.07 14.96
C SER A 183 81.34 -84.82 14.31
N THR A 184 82.40 -85.09 15.08
CA THR A 184 83.80 -84.87 14.66
C THR A 184 84.60 -86.17 14.56
N ASP A 185 85.59 -86.19 13.67
CA ASP A 185 86.53 -87.29 13.52
C ASP A 185 87.63 -87.27 14.61
N GLU A 186 88.49 -88.30 14.61
CA GLU A 186 89.60 -88.43 15.57
C GLU A 186 90.61 -87.27 15.51
N THR A 187 90.58 -86.46 14.45
CA THR A 187 91.43 -85.28 14.25
C THR A 187 90.73 -83.97 14.60
N GLY A 188 89.46 -84.02 15.02
CA GLY A 188 88.65 -82.88 15.41
C GLY A 188 87.99 -82.13 14.24
N ASN A 189 87.96 -82.71 13.03
CA ASN A 189 87.26 -82.13 11.89
C ASN A 189 85.80 -82.60 11.85
N THR A 190 84.87 -81.78 11.36
CA THR A 190 83.48 -82.19 11.18
C THR A 190 83.36 -83.27 10.10
N LEU A 191 82.54 -84.28 10.34
CA LEU A 191 82.31 -85.36 9.37
C LEU A 191 81.56 -84.86 8.13
N ASP A 192 80.61 -83.96 8.33
CA ASP A 192 79.89 -83.28 7.25
C ASP A 192 80.58 -81.94 6.89
N PRO A 193 80.57 -81.55 5.61
CA PRO A 193 81.14 -80.29 5.17
C PRO A 193 80.32 -79.09 5.69
N LEU A 194 81.06 -78.05 6.09
CA LEU A 194 80.50 -76.79 6.59
C LEU A 194 79.93 -75.94 5.44
N ALA A 195 78.73 -75.38 5.62
CA ALA A 195 77.99 -74.63 4.62
C ALA A 195 78.15 -73.10 4.79
N LYS A 196 79.38 -72.63 5.02
CA LYS A 196 79.68 -71.23 5.38
C LYS A 196 79.25 -70.22 4.32
N ASP A 197 79.43 -70.53 3.04
CA ASP A 197 79.07 -69.63 1.95
C ASP A 197 77.54 -69.44 1.85
N MET A 198 76.79 -70.53 2.03
CA MET A 198 75.32 -70.49 2.06
C MET A 198 74.79 -69.68 3.25
N LEU A 199 75.40 -69.84 4.43
CA LEU A 199 75.04 -69.04 5.61
C LEU A 199 75.32 -67.55 5.41
N ALA A 200 76.46 -67.21 4.80
CA ALA A 200 76.79 -65.84 4.47
C ALA A 200 75.81 -65.21 3.46
N GLU A 201 75.34 -65.99 2.48
CA GLU A 201 74.33 -65.55 1.51
C GLU A 201 72.98 -65.29 2.18
N LEU A 202 72.51 -66.20 3.04
CA LEU A 202 71.26 -66.03 3.80
C LEU A 202 71.32 -64.83 4.76
N GLU A 203 72.46 -64.64 5.44
CA GLU A 203 72.69 -63.47 6.29
C GLU A 203 72.67 -62.16 5.50
N ALA A 204 73.35 -62.13 4.35
CA ALA A 204 73.36 -60.97 3.46
C ALA A 204 71.95 -60.63 2.95
N ARG A 205 71.18 -61.64 2.52
CA ARG A 205 69.78 -61.47 2.07
C ARG A 205 68.88 -60.90 3.16
N LYS A 206 68.96 -61.42 4.39
CA LYS A 206 68.22 -60.88 5.54
C LYS A 206 68.61 -59.43 5.81
N ASN A 207 69.90 -59.11 5.83
CA ASN A 207 70.38 -57.75 6.08
C ASN A 207 69.92 -56.78 4.99
N GLU A 208 69.96 -57.17 3.73
CA GLU A 208 69.45 -56.36 2.61
C GLU A 208 67.96 -56.05 2.76
N LEU A 209 67.15 -57.05 3.11
CA LEU A 209 65.70 -56.87 3.30
C LEU A 209 65.40 -55.95 4.49
N VAL A 210 66.13 -56.08 5.60
CA VAL A 210 65.98 -55.19 6.76
C VAL A 210 66.35 -53.74 6.40
N GLU A 211 67.44 -53.53 5.67
CA GLU A 211 67.82 -52.17 5.25
C GLU A 211 66.83 -51.60 4.24
N ARG A 212 66.30 -52.42 3.31
CA ARG A 212 65.23 -52.00 2.40
C ARG A 212 63.98 -51.55 3.16
N ALA A 213 63.55 -52.30 4.19
CA ALA A 213 62.40 -51.93 5.02
C ALA A 213 62.64 -50.72 5.93
N ARG A 214 63.90 -50.29 6.12
CA ARG A 214 64.26 -49.07 6.87
C ARG A 214 64.40 -47.85 5.97
N ALA A 215 64.75 -48.07 4.70
CA ALA A 215 64.92 -47.04 3.70
C ALA A 215 63.59 -46.61 3.04
N GLN A 216 62.54 -47.42 3.22
CA GLN A 216 61.14 -47.09 2.93
C GLN A 216 60.51 -46.35 4.11
#